data_AF-C9SAZ1-F1
#
_entry.id   AF-C9SAZ1-F1
#
_cell.length_a   1.000
_cell.length_b   1.000
_cell.length_c   1.000
_cell.angle_alpha   90.00
_cell.angle_beta   90.00
_cell.angle_gamma   90.00
#
_symmetry.space_group_name_H-M   'P 1'
#
loop_
_entity.id
_entity.type
_entity.pdbx_description
1 polymer ?
#
loop_
_entity_poly.entity_id
_entity_poly.type
_entity_poly.pdbx_seq_one_letter_code
_entity_poly.pdbx_strand_id
1 'polypeptide(L)'
;MEKLFKKHEMGEIPRVDWLDQLVFRGFEKRGLQSAKDSLRAGQRQRAAAISELSTDGQEDDHTADDDAREQSKFQLNVELPRFDFPVVFADLEYPPPPISSLQNMSGSQSNASLKPVPEVQFGPGINGLGDSAAGFSSRLIMVYDPEVGAKDNPAETKHRRLVRSQHRHGVLDKDLKPNAKVRDELNVIMSYSPTHVLTRRGIWIWKVPYHLTRDKRAITKFVKSVNWQDQSESKQAAQVLGRWIEIDVDDALELLGPTFDSQIVRAYAVKRLRQADDRELLLYLLQLVQALKYEHISANSAQDATQDSSLAAFLISRAAANFMLGNYFHWYLMVECDDNSPEQGPETRDMYRKVAYDFMTELVKRPDGAASRKTLLRQAELVAILSKISGEVKMSSESIARRTERVKHFLADPKNEIATIDPPLPVPLDPSVEITGVIPEETAVFKSSLCPIKVTFRTSTGKNCSKRRI
;
A
#
# COMPACT_ATOMS: atom_id res chain seq x y z
N MET A 1 -54.30 44.68 -6.68
CA MET A 1 -52.90 44.98 -7.02
C MET A 1 -52.12 43.71 -7.34
N GLU A 2 -52.09 42.71 -6.45
CA GLU A 2 -51.49 41.38 -6.75
C GLU A 2 -52.05 40.73 -8.02
N LYS A 3 -53.36 40.88 -8.29
CA LYS A 3 -53.98 40.43 -9.55
C LYS A 3 -53.42 41.10 -10.80
N LEU A 4 -52.99 42.37 -10.72
CA LEU A 4 -52.39 43.09 -11.86
C LEU A 4 -50.92 42.70 -12.04
N PHE A 5 -50.21 42.46 -10.94
CA PHE A 5 -48.85 41.94 -10.95
C PHE A 5 -48.80 40.55 -11.60
N LYS A 6 -49.73 39.66 -11.23
CA LYS A 6 -49.86 38.34 -11.83
C LYS A 6 -50.18 38.39 -13.33
N LYS A 7 -50.96 39.37 -13.78
CA LYS A 7 -51.24 39.59 -15.21
C LYS A 7 -50.04 40.12 -15.98
N HIS A 8 -49.23 40.98 -15.36
CA HIS A 8 -47.95 41.43 -15.91
C HIS A 8 -46.94 40.26 -16.02
N GLU A 9 -46.84 39.42 -14.99
CA GLU A 9 -45.99 38.20 -14.98
C GLU A 9 -46.42 37.18 -16.04
N MET A 10 -47.73 37.03 -16.29
CA MET A 10 -48.27 36.14 -17.34
C MET A 10 -48.14 36.71 -18.76
N GLY A 11 -47.55 37.90 -18.92
CA GLY A 11 -47.37 38.56 -20.22
C GLY A 11 -48.65 39.15 -20.81
N GLU A 12 -49.74 39.24 -20.03
CA GLU A 12 -51.00 39.87 -20.46
C GLU A 12 -50.88 41.40 -20.50
N ILE A 13 -49.85 41.97 -19.86
CA ILE A 13 -49.53 43.41 -19.88
C ILE A 13 -48.16 43.58 -20.56
N PRO A 14 -48.03 44.47 -21.56
CA PRO A 14 -46.74 44.75 -22.20
C PRO A 14 -45.71 45.24 -21.18
N ARG A 15 -44.54 44.60 -21.16
CA ARG A 15 -43.44 44.95 -20.26
C ARG A 15 -42.73 46.21 -20.75
N VAL A 16 -42.59 47.20 -19.88
CA VAL A 16 -41.89 48.46 -20.14
C VAL A 16 -40.91 48.70 -18.98
N ASP A 17 -39.66 48.30 -19.16
CA ASP A 17 -38.70 48.10 -18.06
C ASP A 17 -38.55 49.30 -17.11
N TRP A 18 -38.48 50.53 -17.63
CA TRP A 18 -38.32 51.72 -16.79
C TRP A 18 -39.59 52.07 -16.00
N LEU A 19 -40.76 51.84 -16.60
CA LEU A 19 -42.06 52.12 -15.98
C LEU A 19 -42.37 51.05 -14.93
N ASP A 20 -42.08 49.79 -15.25
CA ASP A 20 -42.25 48.65 -14.36
C ASP A 20 -41.36 48.79 -13.12
N GLN A 21 -40.08 49.18 -13.29
CA GLN A 21 -39.20 49.48 -12.16
C GLN A 21 -39.74 50.60 -11.27
N LEU A 22 -40.31 51.67 -11.84
CA LEU A 22 -40.89 52.76 -11.08
C LEU A 22 -42.13 52.32 -10.30
N VAL A 23 -42.99 51.52 -10.92
CA VAL A 23 -44.20 50.95 -10.33
C VAL A 23 -43.86 49.95 -9.23
N PHE A 24 -42.88 49.08 -9.45
CA PHE A 24 -42.39 48.10 -8.46
C PHE A 24 -41.80 48.80 -7.24
N ARG A 25 -40.96 49.83 -7.44
CA ARG A 25 -40.42 50.62 -6.32
C ARG A 25 -41.50 51.39 -5.56
N GLY A 26 -42.53 51.87 -6.27
CA GLY A 26 -43.72 52.48 -5.67
C GLY A 26 -44.60 51.48 -4.92
N PHE A 27 -44.60 50.21 -5.33
CA PHE A 27 -45.27 49.12 -4.62
C PHE A 27 -44.53 48.75 -3.33
N GLU A 28 -43.22 48.58 -3.40
CA GLU A 28 -42.34 48.31 -2.26
C GLU A 28 -42.52 49.35 -1.14
N LYS A 29 -42.49 50.64 -1.51
CA LYS A 29 -42.69 51.74 -0.55
C LYS A 29 -44.07 51.71 0.10
N ARG A 30 -45.13 51.36 -0.64
CA ARG A 30 -46.49 51.24 -0.10
C ARG A 30 -46.65 49.99 0.77
N GLY A 31 -46.01 48.88 0.43
CA GLY A 31 -45.96 47.67 1.26
C GLY A 31 -45.27 47.94 2.59
N LEU A 32 -44.10 48.58 2.56
CA LEU A 32 -43.38 49.03 3.76
C LEU A 32 -44.19 50.00 4.61
N GLN A 33 -44.92 50.94 3.98
CA GLN A 33 -45.75 51.90 4.70
C GLN A 33 -46.96 51.22 5.36
N SER A 34 -47.66 50.33 4.64
CA SER A 34 -48.78 49.54 5.19
C SER A 34 -48.36 48.66 6.37
N ALA A 35 -47.16 48.04 6.27
CA ALA A 35 -46.58 47.26 7.36
C ALA A 35 -46.26 48.15 8.59
N LYS A 36 -45.70 49.34 8.39
CA LYS A 36 -45.45 50.33 9.45
C LYS A 36 -46.75 50.82 10.10
N ASP A 37 -47.79 51.05 9.31
CA ASP A 37 -49.09 51.52 9.82
C ASP A 37 -49.81 50.42 10.59
N SER A 38 -49.69 49.16 10.17
CA SER A 38 -50.19 47.99 10.93
C SER A 38 -49.43 47.81 12.26
N LEU A 39 -48.11 48.02 12.28
CA LEU A 39 -47.31 48.04 13.51
C LEU A 39 -47.76 49.15 14.47
N ARG A 40 -48.01 50.36 13.95
CA ARG A 40 -48.50 51.49 14.77
C ARG A 40 -49.92 51.27 15.28
N ALA A 41 -50.80 50.66 14.49
CA ALA A 41 -52.15 50.29 14.92
C ALA A 41 -52.12 49.24 16.04
N GLY A 42 -51.26 48.22 15.91
CA GLY A 42 -51.05 47.22 16.97
C GLY A 42 -50.44 47.81 18.25
N GLN A 43 -49.54 48.79 18.12
CA GLN A 43 -49.01 49.53 19.28
C GLN A 43 -50.08 50.38 19.97
N ARG A 44 -51.01 51.00 19.22
CA ARG A 44 -52.13 51.77 19.79
C ARG A 44 -53.14 50.88 20.51
N GLN A 45 -53.45 49.70 19.96
CA GLN A 45 -54.29 48.70 20.63
C GLN A 45 -53.64 48.18 21.92
N ARG A 46 -52.32 47.96 21.93
CA ARG A 46 -51.56 47.63 23.15
C ARG A 46 -51.63 48.73 24.20
N ALA A 47 -51.48 49.99 23.80
CA ALA A 47 -51.55 51.13 24.72
C ALA A 47 -52.97 51.31 25.32
N ALA A 48 -54.02 51.05 24.54
CA ALA A 48 -55.40 51.08 25.01
C ALA A 48 -55.71 49.94 26.00
N ALA A 49 -55.26 48.71 25.71
CA ALA A 49 -55.44 47.57 26.60
C ALA A 49 -54.69 47.71 27.94
N ILE A 50 -53.50 48.32 27.92
CA ILE A 50 -52.74 48.64 29.16
C ILE A 50 -53.45 49.73 29.96
N SER A 51 -54.09 50.69 29.30
CA SER A 51 -54.87 51.74 29.97
C SER A 51 -56.13 51.19 30.64
N GLU A 52 -56.83 50.24 30.01
CA GLU A 52 -58.02 49.61 30.58
C GLU A 52 -57.70 48.73 31.81
N LEU A 53 -56.53 48.08 31.82
CA LEU A 53 -56.06 47.26 32.95
C LEU A 53 -55.62 48.08 34.19
N SER A 54 -55.41 49.39 34.04
CA SER A 54 -54.96 50.28 35.12
C SER A 54 -56.09 51.07 35.81
N THR A 55 -57.35 50.83 35.42
CA THR A 55 -58.53 51.57 35.93
C THR A 55 -59.46 50.78 36.85
N ASP A 56 -59.14 49.54 37.23
CA ASP A 56 -59.80 48.85 38.34
C ASP A 56 -58.79 48.57 39.44
N GLY A 57 -58.89 49.34 40.52
CA GLY A 57 -58.18 49.05 41.76
C GLY A 57 -58.97 48.07 42.59
N GLN A 58 -58.39 46.89 42.85
CA GLN A 58 -58.57 46.20 44.13
C GLN A 58 -57.48 45.14 44.35
N GLU A 59 -56.95 45.15 45.57
CA GLU A 59 -55.97 44.24 46.13
C GLU A 59 -56.51 42.81 46.17
N ASP A 60 -55.71 41.80 45.79
CA ASP A 60 -55.59 40.56 46.57
C ASP A 60 -54.42 39.67 46.12
N ASP A 61 -53.84 39.04 47.13
CA ASP A 61 -52.72 38.11 47.15
C ASP A 61 -53.06 36.76 46.48
N HIS A 62 -52.14 36.20 45.68
CA HIS A 62 -51.80 34.76 45.62
C HIS A 62 -50.87 34.39 44.45
N THR A 63 -49.98 33.45 44.77
CA THR A 63 -48.99 32.78 43.93
C THR A 63 -49.58 32.02 42.74
N ALA A 64 -49.11 32.31 41.52
CA ALA A 64 -49.05 31.36 40.41
C ALA A 64 -47.89 31.74 39.49
N ASP A 65 -46.93 30.83 39.37
CA ASP A 65 -45.88 30.84 38.37
C ASP A 65 -46.50 30.66 36.97
N ASP A 66 -45.81 31.25 35.99
CA ASP A 66 -45.82 30.90 34.56
C ASP A 66 -47.01 31.32 33.66
N ASP A 67 -46.65 31.58 32.39
CA ASP A 67 -47.52 31.53 31.20
C ASP A 67 -48.32 32.74 30.66
N ALA A 68 -47.90 33.99 30.93
CA ALA A 68 -48.42 35.15 30.17
C ALA A 68 -47.33 36.09 29.61
N ARG A 69 -46.19 35.54 29.16
CA ARG A 69 -45.40 36.21 28.10
C ARG A 69 -46.19 36.10 26.79
N GLU A 70 -47.28 36.87 26.70
CA GLU A 70 -48.16 36.91 25.54
C GLU A 70 -47.33 37.15 24.27
N GLN A 71 -47.32 36.10 23.45
CA GLN A 71 -46.61 35.93 22.19
C GLN A 71 -46.24 37.27 21.52
N SER A 72 -45.00 37.69 21.67
CA SER A 72 -44.44 38.75 20.85
C SER A 72 -44.42 38.27 19.40
N LYS A 73 -45.52 38.55 18.68
CA LYS A 73 -45.65 38.30 17.24
C LYS A 73 -44.69 39.23 16.51
N PHE A 74 -43.55 38.70 16.13
CA PHE A 74 -42.61 39.37 15.23
C PHE A 74 -43.01 39.05 13.78
N GLN A 75 -43.16 40.09 12.95
CA GLN A 75 -43.32 39.92 11.51
C GLN A 75 -41.95 40.07 10.84
N LEU A 76 -41.51 39.01 10.15
CA LEU A 76 -40.34 39.02 9.29
C LEU A 76 -40.80 38.99 7.84
N ASN A 77 -40.46 40.04 7.09
CA ASN A 77 -40.67 40.07 5.65
C ASN A 77 -39.43 39.48 4.97
N VAL A 78 -39.54 38.25 4.47
CA VAL A 78 -38.47 37.59 3.69
C VAL A 78 -38.83 37.68 2.22
N GLU A 79 -38.00 38.37 1.44
CA GLU A 79 -38.10 38.38 -0.01
C GLU A 79 -37.11 37.36 -0.58
N LEU A 80 -37.64 36.26 -1.10
CA LEU A 80 -36.84 35.24 -1.79
C LEU A 80 -36.73 35.61 -3.27
N PRO A 81 -35.55 35.44 -3.90
CA PRO A 81 -35.43 35.59 -5.35
C PRO A 81 -36.41 34.62 -6.03
N ARG A 82 -37.31 35.17 -6.84
CA ARG A 82 -38.29 34.38 -7.59
C ARG A 82 -37.65 33.87 -8.88
N PHE A 83 -37.64 32.56 -9.03
CA PHE A 83 -37.28 31.89 -10.26
C PHE A 83 -38.56 31.53 -11.03
N ASP A 84 -38.51 31.52 -12.37
CA ASP A 84 -39.66 31.23 -13.23
C ASP A 84 -40.25 29.82 -13.00
N PHE A 85 -39.48 28.94 -12.35
CA PHE A 85 -39.86 27.58 -11.94
C PHE A 85 -39.28 27.26 -10.56
N PRO A 86 -39.94 26.40 -9.75
CA PRO A 86 -39.40 25.97 -8.47
C PRO A 86 -38.11 25.19 -8.68
N VAL A 87 -37.00 25.69 -8.13
CA VAL A 87 -35.71 24.99 -8.13
C VAL A 87 -35.58 24.23 -6.82
N VAL A 88 -35.65 22.91 -6.88
CA VAL A 88 -35.37 22.02 -5.74
C VAL A 88 -33.95 21.49 -5.93
N PHE A 89 -33.04 21.87 -5.03
CA PHE A 89 -31.72 21.25 -4.98
C PHE A 89 -31.86 19.88 -4.30
N ALA A 90 -31.59 18.82 -5.04
CA ALA A 90 -31.38 17.48 -4.50
C ALA A 90 -29.89 17.19 -4.58
N ASP A 91 -29.30 16.71 -3.47
CA ASP A 91 -27.93 16.19 -3.50
C ASP A 91 -27.85 15.07 -4.54
N LEU A 92 -26.76 15.06 -5.31
CA LEU A 92 -26.55 14.05 -6.33
C LEU A 92 -26.39 12.69 -5.65
N GLU A 93 -27.37 11.81 -5.83
CA GLU A 93 -27.31 10.45 -5.29
C GLU A 93 -26.28 9.65 -6.09
N TYR A 94 -25.10 9.45 -5.50
CA TYR A 94 -24.04 8.68 -6.13
C TYR A 94 -24.44 7.20 -6.18
N PRO A 95 -24.23 6.51 -7.31
CA PRO A 95 -24.45 5.06 -7.36
C PRO A 95 -23.55 4.36 -6.34
N PRO A 96 -24.03 3.29 -5.69
CA PRO A 96 -23.22 2.50 -4.77
C PRO A 96 -21.98 1.99 -5.53
N PRO A 97 -20.75 2.21 -5.03
CA PRO A 97 -19.55 1.71 -5.69
C PRO A 97 -19.62 0.18 -5.87
N PRO A 98 -19.08 -0.35 -6.99
CA PRO A 98 -19.13 -1.77 -7.27
C PRO A 98 -18.45 -2.59 -6.16
N ILE A 99 -19.10 -3.69 -5.78
CA ILE A 99 -18.68 -4.66 -4.75
C ILE A 99 -17.29 -5.26 -5.05
N SER A 100 -16.81 -5.09 -6.28
CA SER A 100 -15.46 -5.43 -6.78
C SER A 100 -14.31 -4.75 -6.02
N SER A 101 -14.59 -3.78 -5.14
CA SER A 101 -13.60 -3.11 -4.28
C SER A 101 -13.10 -3.99 -3.12
N LEU A 102 -13.68 -5.18 -2.93
CA LEU A 102 -13.14 -6.24 -2.06
C LEU A 102 -11.87 -6.86 -2.69
N GLN A 103 -10.87 -6.05 -3.01
CA GLN A 103 -9.52 -6.57 -3.20
C GLN A 103 -9.00 -7.00 -1.83
N ASN A 104 -8.97 -8.31 -1.58
CA ASN A 104 -8.17 -8.91 -0.52
C ASN A 104 -6.69 -8.58 -0.73
N MET A 105 -6.27 -7.38 -0.32
CA MET A 105 -4.86 -6.99 -0.29
C MET A 105 -4.23 -7.47 1.01
N SER A 106 -4.05 -8.78 1.10
CA SER A 106 -3.07 -9.44 1.96
C SER A 106 -3.03 -10.93 1.64
N GLY A 107 -1.98 -11.36 0.92
CA GLY A 107 -1.67 -12.78 0.69
C GLY A 107 -1.37 -13.57 1.96
N SER A 108 -1.45 -12.96 3.15
CA SER A 108 -1.26 -13.63 4.45
C SER A 108 -2.55 -13.88 5.22
N GLN A 109 -3.73 -13.49 4.71
CA GLN A 109 -5.03 -13.78 5.33
C GLN A 109 -6.05 -14.38 4.36
N SER A 110 -5.61 -15.28 3.47
CA SER A 110 -6.52 -16.08 2.63
C SER A 110 -7.40 -17.07 3.43
N ASN A 111 -7.17 -17.23 4.73
CA ASN A 111 -7.93 -18.14 5.59
C ASN A 111 -8.70 -17.45 6.73
N ALA A 112 -9.24 -16.25 6.49
CA ALA A 112 -10.49 -15.90 7.16
C ALA A 112 -11.64 -16.67 6.48
N SER A 113 -11.62 -18.00 6.60
CA SER A 113 -12.85 -18.78 6.48
C SER A 113 -13.81 -18.14 7.47
N LEU A 114 -14.82 -17.45 6.95
CA LEU A 114 -15.99 -17.05 7.73
C LEU A 114 -16.35 -18.28 8.55
N LYS A 115 -16.16 -18.22 9.88
CA LYS A 115 -16.51 -19.32 10.77
C LYS A 115 -17.91 -19.80 10.34
N PRO A 116 -18.13 -21.11 10.15
CA PRO A 116 -19.46 -21.58 9.80
C PRO A 116 -20.43 -21.05 10.86
N VAL A 117 -21.54 -20.47 10.38
CA VAL A 117 -22.58 -19.87 11.21
C VAL A 117 -22.97 -20.89 12.29
N PRO A 118 -23.08 -20.51 13.58
CA PRO A 118 -23.49 -21.45 14.61
C PRO A 118 -24.86 -22.04 14.24
N GLU A 119 -24.94 -23.37 14.11
CA GLU A 119 -26.20 -24.07 13.88
C GLU A 119 -27.11 -23.86 15.08
N VAL A 120 -28.19 -23.09 14.86
CA VAL A 120 -29.27 -22.94 15.83
C VAL A 120 -30.24 -24.10 15.62
N GLN A 121 -30.16 -25.13 16.47
CA GLN A 121 -31.18 -26.19 16.50
C GLN A 121 -32.46 -25.65 17.14
N PHE A 122 -33.53 -25.55 16.37
CA PHE A 122 -34.85 -25.23 16.88
C PHE A 122 -35.50 -26.50 17.48
N GLY A 123 -36.13 -26.34 18.64
CA GLY A 123 -36.79 -27.44 19.36
C GLY A 123 -38.00 -28.04 18.62
N PRO A 124 -38.50 -29.20 19.08
CA PRO A 124 -39.50 -29.99 18.36
C PRO A 124 -40.82 -29.21 18.16
N GLY A 125 -41.26 -29.08 16.90
CA GLY A 125 -42.50 -28.41 16.52
C GLY A 125 -42.35 -27.21 15.59
N ILE A 126 -41.12 -26.76 15.31
CA ILE A 126 -40.85 -25.74 14.28
C ILE A 126 -40.46 -26.46 12.99
N ASN A 127 -41.38 -26.51 12.03
CA ASN A 127 -41.13 -27.13 10.71
C ASN A 127 -39.97 -26.42 10.01
N GLY A 128 -38.81 -27.08 9.96
CA GLY A 128 -37.73 -26.73 9.05
C GLY A 128 -38.21 -26.90 7.61
N LEU A 129 -38.26 -25.80 6.85
CA LEU A 129 -38.51 -25.83 5.42
C LEU A 129 -37.38 -26.62 4.75
N GLY A 130 -37.74 -27.78 4.19
CA GLY A 130 -36.82 -28.66 3.49
C GLY A 130 -36.19 -28.00 2.26
N ASP A 131 -34.89 -28.23 2.13
CA ASP A 131 -34.14 -28.56 0.91
C ASP A 131 -34.55 -27.90 -0.43
N SER A 132 -34.91 -26.62 -0.38
CA SER A 132 -34.93 -25.76 -1.55
C SER A 132 -33.65 -24.93 -1.53
N ALA A 133 -32.86 -25.01 -2.60
CA ALA A 133 -31.58 -24.34 -2.81
C ALA A 133 -31.63 -22.78 -2.81
N ALA A 134 -32.68 -22.20 -2.25
CA ALA A 134 -32.91 -20.77 -2.06
C ALA A 134 -33.20 -20.39 -0.59
N GLY A 135 -32.79 -21.23 0.37
CA GLY A 135 -33.36 -21.27 1.72
C GLY A 135 -32.64 -20.54 2.87
N PHE A 136 -31.60 -19.74 2.63
CA PHE A 136 -31.01 -18.88 3.68
C PHE A 136 -30.78 -17.43 3.26
N SER A 137 -30.75 -17.13 1.95
CA SER A 137 -30.56 -15.77 1.45
C SER A 137 -31.81 -14.90 1.58
N SER A 138 -33.00 -15.49 1.75
CA SER A 138 -34.28 -14.75 1.76
C SER A 138 -34.59 -14.01 3.07
N ARG A 139 -33.90 -14.32 4.18
CA ARG A 139 -34.10 -13.67 5.49
C ARG A 139 -32.91 -12.83 5.97
N LEU A 140 -31.83 -12.80 5.20
CA LEU A 140 -30.70 -11.95 5.50
C LEU A 140 -30.95 -10.59 4.84
N ILE A 141 -31.25 -9.58 5.65
CA ILE A 141 -31.21 -8.19 5.21
C ILE A 141 -29.73 -7.85 5.02
N MET A 142 -29.27 -7.90 3.77
CA MET A 142 -27.94 -7.42 3.41
C MET A 142 -27.98 -5.89 3.45
N VAL A 143 -27.63 -5.32 4.59
CA VAL A 143 -27.44 -3.88 4.73
C VAL A 143 -26.12 -3.54 4.03
N TYR A 144 -26.21 -2.75 2.97
CA TYR A 144 -25.05 -2.17 2.32
C TYR A 144 -24.41 -1.15 3.25
N ASP A 145 -23.22 -1.44 3.75
CA ASP A 145 -22.40 -0.49 4.47
C ASP A 145 -21.30 0.04 3.54
N PRO A 146 -21.40 1.29 3.04
CA PRO A 146 -20.38 1.88 2.19
C PRO A 146 -19.02 2.01 2.89
N GLU A 147 -18.96 1.93 4.23
CA GLU A 147 -17.72 2.02 5.01
C GLU A 147 -17.02 0.66 5.20
N VAL A 148 -17.71 -0.48 5.00
CA VAL A 148 -17.10 -1.83 5.18
C VAL A 148 -15.99 -2.12 4.16
N GLY A 149 -16.00 -1.43 3.01
CA GLY A 149 -14.92 -1.49 2.02
C GLY A 149 -13.88 -0.36 2.12
N ALA A 150 -14.08 0.61 3.02
CA ALA A 150 -13.15 1.73 3.17
C ALA A 150 -11.89 1.27 3.91
N LYS A 151 -10.73 1.37 3.23
CA LYS A 151 -9.42 0.96 3.77
C LYS A 151 -9.06 1.68 5.08
N ASP A 152 -9.51 2.93 5.23
CA ASP A 152 -9.18 3.81 6.35
C ASP A 152 -10.45 4.38 7.00
N ASN A 153 -10.41 4.55 8.32
CA ASN A 153 -11.49 5.19 9.06
C ASN A 153 -11.67 6.66 8.60
N PRO A 154 -12.86 7.07 8.14
CA PRO A 154 -13.09 8.43 7.63
C PRO A 154 -12.86 9.51 8.70
N ALA A 155 -13.16 9.23 9.96
CA ALA A 155 -12.88 10.15 11.07
C ALA A 155 -11.37 10.33 11.29
N GLU A 156 -10.59 9.26 11.14
CA GLU A 156 -9.13 9.34 11.24
C GLU A 156 -8.53 10.10 10.05
N THR A 157 -9.02 9.84 8.83
CA THR A 157 -8.61 10.57 7.62
C THR A 157 -8.90 12.06 7.75
N LYS A 158 -10.10 12.42 8.23
CA LYS A 158 -10.47 13.82 8.50
C LYS A 158 -9.56 14.43 9.57
N HIS A 159 -9.30 13.72 10.67
CA HIS A 159 -8.41 14.17 11.73
C HIS A 159 -6.98 14.42 11.20
N ARG A 160 -6.44 13.49 10.43
CA ARG A 160 -5.11 13.58 9.81
C ARG A 160 -5.03 14.80 8.90
N ARG A 161 -5.99 14.98 7.98
CA ARG A 161 -6.05 16.14 7.09
C ARG A 161 -6.15 17.46 7.85
N LEU A 162 -6.97 17.52 8.90
CA LEU A 162 -7.10 18.74 9.71
C LEU A 162 -5.79 19.11 10.43
N VAL A 163 -5.14 18.11 11.04
CA VAL A 163 -3.87 18.32 11.76
C VAL A 163 -2.74 18.71 10.81
N ARG A 164 -2.71 18.12 9.61
CA ARG A 164 -1.67 18.33 8.59
C ARG A 164 -1.99 19.45 7.60
N SER A 165 -3.18 20.06 7.68
CA SER A 165 -3.61 21.10 6.75
C SER A 165 -2.61 22.27 6.72
N GLN A 166 -2.12 22.55 5.51
CA GLN A 166 -1.09 23.55 5.21
C GLN A 166 -1.45 24.96 5.68
N HIS A 167 -2.74 25.25 5.90
CA HIS A 167 -3.22 26.56 6.31
C HIS A 167 -3.02 26.89 7.80
N ARG A 168 -2.62 25.94 8.65
CA ARG A 168 -2.31 26.22 10.07
C ARG A 168 -0.85 26.02 10.45
N HIS A 169 -0.15 25.13 9.75
CA HIS A 169 1.26 24.86 9.97
C HIS A 169 1.96 25.03 8.62
N GLY A 170 2.37 26.27 8.33
CA GLY A 170 3.22 26.55 7.18
C GLY A 170 4.44 25.63 7.16
N VAL A 171 5.01 25.41 5.96
CA VAL A 171 6.25 24.67 5.66
C VAL A 171 6.95 24.19 6.93
N LEU A 172 6.76 22.91 7.29
CA LEU A 172 7.39 22.21 8.42
C LEU A 172 8.56 23.00 9.03
N ASP A 173 8.33 23.64 10.18
CA ASP A 173 9.32 24.50 10.82
C ASP A 173 10.57 23.67 11.12
N LYS A 174 11.67 24.01 10.43
CA LYS A 174 12.93 23.26 10.43
C LYS A 174 13.59 23.23 11.80
N ASP A 175 13.32 24.24 12.62
CA ASP A 175 13.93 24.41 13.93
C ASP A 175 12.99 24.00 15.08
N LEU A 176 11.82 23.44 14.77
CA LEU A 176 10.84 23.05 15.76
C LEU A 176 11.34 21.91 16.64
N LYS A 177 11.52 22.20 17.93
CA LYS A 177 11.93 21.23 18.94
C LYS A 177 10.72 20.63 19.65
N PRO A 178 10.72 19.33 19.95
CA PRO A 178 9.61 18.69 20.66
C PRO A 178 9.54 19.13 22.14
N ASN A 179 8.34 19.46 22.60
CA ASN A 179 8.02 19.61 24.03
C ASN A 179 8.24 18.26 24.77
N ALA A 180 8.43 18.27 26.10
CA ALA A 180 8.50 17.09 26.96
C ALA A 180 7.44 16.03 26.63
N LYS A 181 6.16 16.40 26.55
CA LYS A 181 5.09 15.45 26.17
C LYS A 181 5.31 14.80 24.79
N VAL A 182 5.81 15.57 23.82
CA VAL A 182 6.10 15.07 22.47
C VAL A 182 7.30 14.14 22.50
N ARG A 183 8.34 14.46 23.29
CA ARG A 183 9.51 13.59 23.47
C ARG A 183 9.14 12.25 24.08
N ASP A 184 8.31 12.24 25.11
CA ASP A 184 7.87 11.00 25.77
C ASP A 184 7.09 10.11 24.81
N GLU A 185 6.16 10.69 24.03
CA GLU A 185 5.43 9.96 22.99
C GLU A 185 6.34 9.44 21.88
N LEU A 186 7.30 10.25 21.42
CA LEU A 186 8.28 9.82 20.41
C LEU A 186 9.12 8.65 20.91
N ASN A 187 9.59 8.67 22.15
CA ASN A 187 10.38 7.58 22.73
C ASN A 187 9.59 6.27 22.78
N VAL A 188 8.29 6.33 23.12
CA VAL A 188 7.41 5.15 23.07
C VAL A 188 7.33 4.64 21.63
N ILE A 189 7.13 5.51 20.65
CA ILE A 189 7.07 5.11 19.24
C ILE A 189 8.38 4.49 18.74
N MET A 190 9.53 5.00 19.19
CA MET A 190 10.85 4.44 18.81
C MET A 190 11.06 3.02 19.35
N SER A 191 10.39 2.63 20.44
CA SER A 191 10.44 1.27 20.99
C SER A 191 9.58 0.25 20.22
N TYR A 192 8.74 0.70 19.28
CA TYR A 192 7.85 -0.21 18.57
C TYR A 192 8.60 -1.15 17.63
N SER A 193 8.14 -2.40 17.58
CA SER A 193 8.56 -3.37 16.56
C SER A 193 8.45 -2.79 15.14
N PRO A 194 9.35 -3.16 14.21
CA PRO A 194 9.20 -2.86 12.79
C PRO A 194 7.80 -3.15 12.26
N THR A 195 7.18 -4.27 12.61
CA THR A 195 5.85 -4.67 12.10
C THR A 195 4.66 -3.89 12.69
N HIS A 196 4.89 -3.00 13.65
CA HIS A 196 3.82 -2.25 14.31
C HIS A 196 3.21 -1.19 13.38
N VAL A 197 1.88 -1.18 13.25
CA VAL A 197 1.13 -0.22 12.44
C VAL A 197 1.00 1.11 13.18
N LEU A 198 1.45 2.20 12.56
CA LEU A 198 1.32 3.54 13.13
C LEU A 198 -0.01 4.17 12.70
N THR A 199 -1.00 4.06 13.56
CA THR A 199 -2.31 4.73 13.40
C THR A 199 -2.17 6.21 13.82
N ARG A 200 -2.90 6.66 14.86
CA ARG A 200 -2.93 8.05 15.35
C ARG A 200 -1.58 8.59 15.84
N ARG A 201 -0.69 7.74 16.35
CA ARG A 201 0.60 8.17 16.93
C ARG A 201 1.60 8.68 15.89
N GLY A 202 1.41 8.37 14.61
CA GLY A 202 2.24 8.89 13.52
C GLY A 202 2.19 10.42 13.38
N ILE A 203 1.15 11.08 13.92
CA ILE A 203 1.04 12.54 13.95
C ILE A 203 2.21 13.19 14.71
N TRP A 204 2.70 12.57 15.78
CA TRP A 204 3.81 13.14 16.57
C TRP A 204 5.11 13.17 15.79
N ILE A 205 5.34 12.15 14.95
CA ILE A 205 6.49 12.07 14.06
C ILE A 205 6.40 13.18 12.99
N TRP A 206 5.21 13.35 12.40
CA TRP A 206 4.97 14.36 11.37
C TRP A 206 5.09 15.81 11.88
N LYS A 207 4.91 16.04 13.19
CA LYS A 207 5.05 17.39 13.77
C LYS A 207 6.50 17.88 13.83
N VAL A 208 7.47 16.99 14.05
CA VAL A 208 8.88 17.37 14.23
C VAL A 208 9.82 16.55 13.33
N PRO A 209 9.56 16.48 12.00
CA PRO A 209 10.28 15.56 11.12
C PRO A 209 11.77 15.93 11.01
N TYR A 210 12.12 17.22 10.98
CA TYR A 210 13.50 17.68 10.93
C TYR A 210 14.29 17.45 12.21
N HIS A 211 13.63 17.33 13.36
CA HIS A 211 14.31 16.92 14.60
C HIS A 211 14.73 15.45 14.53
N LEU A 212 13.91 14.62 13.89
CA LEU A 212 14.10 13.17 13.80
C LEU A 212 15.08 12.74 12.73
N THR A 213 15.47 13.62 11.80
CA THR A 213 16.47 13.30 10.75
C THR A 213 17.82 12.87 11.30
N ARG A 214 18.11 13.14 12.59
CA ARG A 214 19.35 12.76 13.26
C ARG A 214 19.29 11.36 13.89
N ASP A 215 18.11 10.77 14.04
CA ASP A 215 17.94 9.42 14.57
C ASP A 215 17.67 8.43 13.42
N LYS A 216 18.56 7.45 13.24
CA LYS A 216 18.43 6.43 12.20
C LYS A 216 17.16 5.61 12.38
N ARG A 217 16.82 5.24 13.62
CA ARG A 217 15.69 4.35 13.97
C ARG A 217 14.33 4.96 13.67
N ALA A 218 14.28 6.29 13.57
CA ALA A 218 13.06 7.03 13.34
C ALA A 218 12.61 7.00 11.86
N ILE A 219 13.47 6.59 10.92
CA ILE A 219 13.17 6.68 9.48
C ILE A 219 11.98 5.80 9.08
N THR A 220 11.97 4.53 9.50
CA THR A 220 10.94 3.58 9.11
C THR A 220 9.60 3.98 9.72
N LYS A 221 9.63 4.54 10.94
CA LYS A 221 8.46 5.12 11.62
C LYS A 221 7.97 6.38 10.90
N PHE A 222 8.87 7.24 10.44
CA PHE A 222 8.52 8.42 9.65
C PHE A 222 7.85 8.04 8.35
N VAL A 223 8.44 7.16 7.55
CA VAL A 223 7.87 6.72 6.27
C VAL A 223 6.49 6.09 6.46
N LYS A 224 6.28 5.29 7.52
CA LYS A 224 4.97 4.73 7.89
C LYS A 224 3.92 5.76 8.28
N SER A 225 4.35 6.93 8.77
CA SER A 225 3.43 8.00 9.17
C SER A 225 2.94 8.85 8.00
N VAL A 226 3.62 8.82 6.84
CA VAL A 226 3.31 9.66 5.68
C VAL A 226 2.17 9.05 4.86
N ASN A 227 1.21 9.89 4.43
CA ASN A 227 0.26 9.45 3.41
C ASN A 227 0.85 9.68 2.01
N TRP A 228 1.42 8.62 1.41
CA TRP A 228 2.05 8.70 0.09
C TRP A 228 1.08 8.94 -1.07
N GLN A 229 -0.23 8.78 -0.87
CA GLN A 229 -1.25 9.12 -1.86
C GLN A 229 -1.52 10.63 -1.97
N ASP A 230 -1.20 11.40 -0.92
CA ASP A 230 -1.29 12.85 -0.96
C ASP A 230 -0.01 13.43 -1.56
N GLN A 231 -0.12 13.99 -2.77
CA GLN A 231 1.02 14.55 -3.51
C GLN A 231 1.73 15.69 -2.75
N SER A 232 1.02 16.41 -1.88
CA SER A 232 1.59 17.49 -1.10
C SER A 232 2.42 16.96 0.08
N GLU A 233 1.91 15.95 0.80
CA GLU A 233 2.65 15.26 1.86
C GLU A 233 3.85 14.49 1.28
N SER A 234 3.67 13.79 0.16
CA SER A 234 4.74 13.05 -0.53
C SER A 234 5.92 13.95 -0.90
N LYS A 235 5.65 15.13 -1.48
CA LYS A 235 6.69 16.11 -1.82
C LYS A 235 7.44 16.63 -0.59
N GLN A 236 6.73 16.91 0.50
CA GLN A 236 7.37 17.36 1.75
C GLN A 236 8.21 16.25 2.38
N ALA A 237 7.68 15.02 2.43
CA ALA A 237 8.38 13.87 2.96
C ALA A 237 9.66 13.56 2.16
N ALA A 238 9.61 13.68 0.83
CA ALA A 238 10.78 13.53 -0.03
C ALA A 238 11.91 14.52 0.32
N GLN A 239 11.56 15.79 0.63
CA GLN A 239 12.55 16.79 1.06
C GLN A 239 13.18 16.47 2.41
N VAL A 240 12.40 15.94 3.35
CA VAL A 240 12.89 15.50 4.67
C VAL A 240 13.78 14.28 4.54
N LEU A 241 13.38 13.27 3.75
CA LEU A 241 14.18 12.06 3.49
C LEU A 241 15.55 12.41 2.91
N GLY A 242 15.62 13.41 2.03
CA GLY A 242 16.89 13.89 1.46
C GLY A 242 17.88 14.46 2.49
N ARG A 243 17.41 14.81 3.70
CA ARG A 243 18.22 15.33 4.82
C ARG A 243 18.39 14.32 5.95
N TRP A 244 17.82 13.13 5.83
CA TRP A 244 17.95 12.11 6.86
C TRP A 244 19.40 11.65 6.97
N ILE A 245 19.85 11.40 8.20
CA ILE A 245 21.15 10.78 8.44
C ILE A 245 21.24 9.46 7.68
N GLU A 246 22.46 9.13 7.30
CA GLU A 246 22.81 7.89 6.66
C GLU A 246 22.39 6.67 7.49
N ILE A 247 21.36 5.95 7.03
CA ILE A 247 20.83 4.74 7.69
C ILE A 247 21.66 3.51 7.33
N ASP A 248 21.54 2.49 8.18
CA ASP A 248 22.22 1.21 8.03
C ASP A 248 21.50 0.33 6.99
N VAL A 249 22.19 -0.69 6.46
CA VAL A 249 21.65 -1.57 5.41
C VAL A 249 20.41 -2.31 5.89
N ASP A 250 20.38 -2.72 7.16
CA ASP A 250 19.25 -3.43 7.76
C ASP A 250 17.95 -2.59 7.73
N ASP A 251 18.03 -1.30 8.06
CA ASP A 251 16.90 -0.37 8.00
C ASP A 251 16.45 -0.14 6.54
N ALA A 252 17.40 -0.12 5.60
CA ALA A 252 17.09 0.03 4.18
C ALA A 252 16.33 -1.19 3.62
N LEU A 253 16.60 -2.40 4.14
CA LEU A 253 15.86 -3.60 3.76
C LEU A 253 14.40 -3.54 4.21
N GLU A 254 14.12 -2.96 5.38
CA GLU A 254 12.74 -2.74 5.84
C GLU A 254 11.98 -1.85 4.84
N LEU A 255 12.64 -0.80 4.33
CA LEU A 255 12.06 0.16 3.37
C LEU A 255 11.78 -0.45 1.98
N LEU A 256 12.42 -1.57 1.64
CA LEU A 256 12.18 -2.29 0.38
C LEU A 256 11.07 -3.35 0.50
N GLY A 257 10.60 -3.63 1.71
CA GLY A 257 9.54 -4.60 1.97
C GLY A 257 8.16 -4.21 1.41
N PRO A 258 7.17 -5.10 1.52
CA PRO A 258 5.82 -4.92 0.96
C PRO A 258 5.02 -3.81 1.65
N THR A 259 5.47 -3.31 2.79
CA THR A 259 4.79 -2.24 3.53
C THR A 259 4.90 -0.88 2.82
N PHE A 260 5.89 -0.72 1.93
CA PHE A 260 6.23 0.54 1.32
C PHE A 260 6.17 0.45 -0.20
N ASP A 261 5.14 1.01 -0.82
CA ASP A 261 4.97 0.99 -2.28
C ASP A 261 5.52 2.23 -2.99
N SER A 262 5.96 3.24 -2.22
CA SER A 262 6.40 4.51 -2.80
C SER A 262 7.77 4.40 -3.48
N GLN A 263 7.82 4.76 -4.77
CA GLN A 263 9.07 4.78 -5.53
C GLN A 263 10.12 5.75 -4.95
N ILE A 264 9.68 6.83 -4.29
CA ILE A 264 10.58 7.79 -3.62
C ILE A 264 11.33 7.12 -2.47
N VAL A 265 10.61 6.30 -1.69
CA VAL A 265 11.17 5.57 -0.53
C VAL A 265 12.12 4.48 -1.02
N ARG A 266 11.71 3.71 -2.04
CA ARG A 266 12.56 2.67 -2.64
C ARG A 266 13.84 3.25 -3.24
N ALA A 267 13.74 4.35 -3.98
CA ALA A 267 14.92 5.04 -4.51
C ALA A 267 15.86 5.55 -3.41
N TYR A 268 15.32 6.03 -2.28
CA TYR A 268 16.12 6.39 -1.11
C TYR A 268 16.83 5.17 -0.52
N ALA A 269 16.13 4.05 -0.32
CA ALA A 269 16.72 2.81 0.19
C ALA A 269 17.85 2.30 -0.74
N VAL A 270 17.63 2.31 -2.05
CA VAL A 270 18.66 1.95 -3.03
C VAL A 270 19.86 2.91 -2.99
N LYS A 271 19.64 4.21 -2.80
CA LYS A 271 20.74 5.17 -2.62
C LYS A 271 21.61 4.80 -1.41
N ARG A 272 21.02 4.28 -0.34
CA ARG A 272 21.76 3.77 0.83
C ARG A 272 22.52 2.49 0.50
N LEU A 273 21.88 1.52 -0.16
CA LEU A 273 22.53 0.28 -0.60
C LEU A 273 23.72 0.52 -1.53
N ARG A 274 23.69 1.59 -2.33
CA ARG A 274 24.82 1.97 -3.20
C ARG A 274 26.10 2.28 -2.43
N GLN A 275 26.01 2.69 -1.17
CA GLN A 275 27.17 3.00 -0.32
C GLN A 275 27.76 1.77 0.36
N ALA A 276 27.02 0.65 0.42
CA ALA A 276 27.50 -0.59 1.00
C ALA A 276 28.56 -1.26 0.10
N ASP A 277 29.47 -1.99 0.74
CA ASP A 277 30.49 -2.77 0.05
C ASP A 277 29.89 -4.07 -0.52
N ASP A 278 30.50 -4.61 -1.58
CA ASP A 278 29.99 -5.83 -2.23
C ASP A 278 29.93 -7.04 -1.29
N ARG A 279 30.82 -7.11 -0.28
CA ARG A 279 30.83 -8.18 0.73
C ARG A 279 29.66 -8.09 1.69
N GLU A 280 29.33 -6.89 2.11
CA GLU A 280 28.16 -6.62 2.96
C GLU A 280 26.88 -6.86 2.16
N LEU A 281 26.82 -6.34 0.93
CA LEU A 281 25.70 -6.54 0.02
C LEU A 281 25.42 -8.02 -0.24
N LEU A 282 26.46 -8.85 -0.34
CA LEU A 282 26.33 -10.28 -0.55
C LEU A 282 25.57 -10.99 0.59
N LEU A 283 25.71 -10.52 1.84
CA LEU A 283 25.00 -11.10 3.00
C LEU A 283 23.48 -10.94 2.87
N TYR A 284 23.04 -9.88 2.19
CA TYR A 284 21.63 -9.51 2.02
C TYR A 284 21.09 -9.79 0.62
N LEU A 285 21.94 -10.28 -0.30
CA LEU A 285 21.60 -10.42 -1.72
C LEU A 285 20.38 -11.31 -1.94
N LEU A 286 20.23 -12.38 -1.16
CA LEU A 286 19.06 -13.25 -1.24
C LEU A 286 17.77 -12.48 -0.93
N GLN A 287 17.76 -11.70 0.16
CA GLN A 287 16.63 -10.89 0.57
C GLN A 287 16.34 -9.77 -0.44
N LEU A 288 17.37 -9.19 -1.05
CA LEU A 288 17.24 -8.18 -2.10
C LEU A 288 16.63 -8.75 -3.38
N VAL A 289 17.00 -9.98 -3.77
CA VAL A 289 16.35 -10.68 -4.89
C VAL A 289 14.86 -10.92 -4.59
N GLN A 290 14.51 -11.27 -3.35
CA GLN A 290 13.11 -11.40 -2.95
C GLN A 290 12.36 -10.06 -2.96
N ALA A 291 13.03 -8.96 -2.60
CA ALA A 291 12.43 -7.63 -2.61
C ALA A 291 12.03 -7.13 -4.01
N LEU A 292 12.60 -7.71 -5.08
CA LEU A 292 12.20 -7.42 -6.47
C LEU A 292 10.72 -7.73 -6.74
N LYS A 293 10.09 -8.64 -5.97
CA LYS A 293 8.65 -8.94 -6.09
C LYS A 293 7.75 -7.74 -5.77
N TYR A 294 8.28 -6.77 -5.03
CA TYR A 294 7.56 -5.57 -4.61
C TYR A 294 7.90 -4.36 -5.50
N GLU A 295 8.79 -4.52 -6.47
CA GLU A 295 9.05 -3.50 -7.48
C GLU A 295 7.99 -3.59 -8.58
N HIS A 296 7.55 -2.44 -9.10
CA HIS A 296 6.56 -2.37 -10.19
C HIS A 296 7.21 -2.66 -11.56
N ILE A 297 7.79 -3.85 -11.72
CA ILE A 297 8.43 -4.28 -12.96
C ILE A 297 7.39 -5.03 -13.80
N SER A 298 6.85 -4.38 -14.82
CA SER A 298 5.96 -5.05 -15.77
C SER A 298 6.77 -5.84 -16.81
N ALA A 299 6.44 -7.12 -16.98
CA ALA A 299 7.06 -7.99 -17.97
C ALA A 299 6.72 -7.58 -19.42
N ASN A 300 5.58 -6.91 -19.62
CA ASN A 300 5.06 -6.51 -20.94
C ASN A 300 5.49 -5.11 -21.37
N SER A 301 6.06 -4.30 -20.47
CA SER A 301 6.62 -3.01 -20.83
C SER A 301 7.94 -3.18 -21.61
N ALA A 302 8.22 -2.24 -22.51
CA ALA A 302 9.40 -2.20 -23.36
C ALA A 302 10.71 -2.42 -22.58
N GLN A 303 11.83 -2.62 -23.30
CA GLN A 303 13.15 -2.93 -22.73
C GLN A 303 13.54 -2.04 -21.52
N ASP A 304 13.01 -0.82 -21.41
CA ASP A 304 13.29 0.14 -20.34
C ASP A 304 12.61 -0.09 -18.98
N ALA A 305 11.65 -1.02 -18.85
CA ALA A 305 10.88 -1.19 -17.60
C ALA A 305 11.73 -1.55 -16.36
N THR A 306 12.88 -2.20 -16.56
CA THR A 306 13.82 -2.52 -15.48
C THR A 306 14.72 -1.35 -15.11
N GLN A 307 14.82 -0.33 -15.97
CA GLN A 307 15.44 0.96 -15.66
C GLN A 307 14.56 1.81 -14.73
N ASP A 308 13.24 1.63 -14.81
CA ASP A 308 12.29 2.32 -13.93
C ASP A 308 12.38 1.82 -12.48
N SER A 309 12.76 0.54 -12.29
CA SER A 309 13.05 -0.03 -10.98
C SER A 309 14.45 0.34 -10.50
N SER A 310 14.49 1.20 -9.47
CA SER A 310 15.76 1.61 -8.86
C SER A 310 16.56 0.42 -8.30
N LEU A 311 15.89 -0.59 -7.74
CA LEU A 311 16.51 -1.77 -7.15
C LEU A 311 17.03 -2.73 -8.22
N ALA A 312 16.24 -3.04 -9.25
CA ALA A 312 16.66 -3.96 -10.32
C ALA A 312 17.87 -3.41 -11.06
N ALA A 313 17.82 -2.14 -11.48
CA ALA A 313 18.95 -1.48 -12.15
C ALA A 313 20.21 -1.46 -11.28
N PHE A 314 20.07 -1.25 -9.97
CA PHE A 314 21.18 -1.29 -9.02
C PHE A 314 21.80 -2.69 -8.90
N LEU A 315 20.98 -3.73 -8.67
CA LEU A 315 21.45 -5.10 -8.52
C LEU A 315 22.10 -5.61 -9.81
N ILE A 316 21.49 -5.36 -10.96
CA ILE A 316 22.05 -5.73 -12.27
C ILE A 316 23.42 -5.07 -12.48
N SER A 317 23.52 -3.76 -12.25
CA SER A 317 24.78 -3.03 -12.44
C SER A 317 25.89 -3.55 -11.52
N ARG A 318 25.60 -3.77 -10.23
CA ARG A 318 26.55 -4.31 -9.24
C ARG A 318 26.93 -5.77 -9.53
N ALA A 319 25.96 -6.60 -9.89
CA ALA A 319 26.16 -8.02 -10.22
C ALA A 319 26.98 -8.20 -11.49
N ALA A 320 26.71 -7.38 -12.50
CA ALA A 320 27.55 -7.34 -13.70
C ALA A 320 28.96 -6.85 -13.33
N ALA A 321 29.10 -5.95 -12.34
CA ALA A 321 30.36 -5.37 -11.89
C ALA A 321 31.35 -6.38 -11.27
N ASN A 322 30.84 -7.37 -10.55
CA ASN A 322 31.61 -8.28 -9.72
C ASN A 322 31.16 -9.73 -9.95
N PHE A 323 32.03 -10.58 -10.48
CA PHE A 323 31.69 -11.97 -10.83
C PHE A 323 31.19 -12.79 -9.62
N MET A 324 31.75 -12.59 -8.42
CA MET A 324 31.30 -13.32 -7.22
C MET A 324 29.82 -13.01 -6.94
N LEU A 325 29.46 -11.71 -6.95
CA LEU A 325 28.10 -11.27 -6.73
C LEU A 325 27.19 -11.69 -7.90
N GLY A 326 27.66 -11.56 -9.13
CA GLY A 326 26.98 -11.99 -10.35
C GLY A 326 26.65 -13.48 -10.37
N ASN A 327 27.54 -14.34 -9.88
CA ASN A 327 27.30 -15.77 -9.72
C ASN A 327 26.11 -16.03 -8.80
N TYR A 328 26.13 -15.49 -7.57
CA TYR A 328 25.03 -15.69 -6.63
C TYR A 328 23.72 -15.08 -7.13
N PHE A 329 23.76 -13.88 -7.70
CA PHE A 329 22.61 -13.21 -8.28
C PHE A 329 21.99 -14.04 -9.40
N HIS A 330 22.80 -14.57 -10.32
CA HIS A 330 22.34 -15.46 -11.38
C HIS A 330 21.61 -16.69 -10.82
N TRP A 331 22.25 -17.41 -9.90
CA TRP A 331 21.67 -18.64 -9.34
C TRP A 331 20.40 -18.38 -8.51
N TYR A 332 20.33 -17.26 -7.79
CA TYR A 332 19.10 -16.86 -7.11
C TYR A 332 17.97 -16.58 -8.10
N LEU A 333 18.24 -15.85 -9.19
CA LEU A 333 17.24 -15.62 -10.23
C LEU A 333 16.78 -16.92 -10.91
N MET A 334 17.70 -17.87 -11.18
CA MET A 334 17.34 -19.14 -11.82
C MET A 334 16.38 -19.97 -10.96
N VAL A 335 16.54 -19.94 -9.64
CA VAL A 335 15.60 -20.59 -8.71
C VAL A 335 14.22 -19.94 -8.76
N GLU A 336 14.16 -18.61 -8.80
CA GLU A 336 12.88 -17.88 -8.87
C GLU A 336 12.19 -18.03 -10.24
N CYS A 337 12.94 -18.32 -11.30
CA CYS A 337 12.44 -18.60 -12.65
C CYS A 337 11.93 -20.04 -12.85
N ASP A 338 12.18 -20.96 -11.91
CA ASP A 338 11.84 -22.39 -12.06
C ASP A 338 10.32 -22.58 -12.14
N ASP A 339 9.86 -23.19 -13.23
CA ASP A 339 8.45 -23.42 -13.50
C ASP A 339 7.79 -24.38 -12.49
N ASN A 340 8.60 -25.19 -11.81
CA ASN A 340 8.14 -26.18 -10.84
C ASN A 340 7.89 -25.60 -9.44
N SER A 341 8.22 -24.33 -9.20
CA SER A 341 8.05 -23.71 -7.87
C SER A 341 6.58 -23.37 -7.58
N PRO A 342 5.89 -24.06 -6.65
CA PRO A 342 4.46 -23.83 -6.39
C PRO A 342 4.17 -22.47 -5.75
N GLU A 343 5.20 -21.76 -5.29
CA GLU A 343 5.07 -20.54 -4.48
C GLU A 343 4.95 -19.25 -5.31
N GLN A 344 5.17 -19.30 -6.63
CA GLN A 344 5.20 -18.09 -7.49
C GLN A 344 4.10 -18.06 -8.53
N GLY A 345 3.36 -16.95 -8.57
CA GLY A 345 2.44 -16.64 -9.66
C GLY A 345 3.19 -16.43 -10.99
N PRO A 346 2.54 -16.69 -12.14
CA PRO A 346 3.17 -16.59 -13.45
C PRO A 346 3.76 -15.20 -13.74
N GLU A 347 3.07 -14.13 -13.33
CA GLU A 347 3.52 -12.75 -13.53
C GLU A 347 4.86 -12.45 -12.82
N THR A 348 5.04 -12.97 -11.60
CA THR A 348 6.27 -12.79 -10.83
C THR A 348 7.45 -13.52 -11.48
N ARG A 349 7.20 -14.71 -12.04
CA ARG A 349 8.23 -15.47 -12.76
C ARG A 349 8.68 -14.74 -14.03
N ASP A 350 7.74 -14.18 -14.78
CA ASP A 350 8.04 -13.40 -15.98
C ASP A 350 8.86 -12.15 -15.67
N MET A 351 8.57 -11.49 -14.54
CA MET A 351 9.41 -10.41 -14.00
C MET A 351 10.84 -10.90 -13.74
N TYR A 352 11.04 -12.02 -13.04
CA TYR A 352 12.38 -12.55 -12.78
C TYR A 352 13.13 -12.97 -14.05
N ARG A 353 12.42 -13.53 -15.04
CA ARG A 353 12.99 -13.83 -16.37
C ARG A 353 13.45 -12.57 -17.08
N LYS A 354 12.66 -11.50 -17.02
CA LYS A 354 13.04 -10.18 -17.55
C LYS A 354 14.31 -9.66 -16.87
N VAL A 355 14.37 -9.69 -15.54
CA VAL A 355 15.56 -9.27 -14.78
C VAL A 355 16.78 -10.13 -15.13
N ALA A 356 16.63 -11.44 -15.28
CA ALA A 356 17.71 -12.33 -15.69
C ALA A 356 18.21 -12.04 -17.12
N TYR A 357 17.31 -11.74 -18.04
CA TYR A 357 17.64 -11.33 -19.40
C TYR A 357 18.43 -10.00 -19.41
N ASP A 358 17.95 -9.00 -18.67
CA ASP A 358 18.59 -7.69 -18.58
C ASP A 358 19.95 -7.79 -17.89
N PHE A 359 20.09 -8.64 -16.87
CA PHE A 359 21.38 -8.97 -16.25
C PHE A 359 22.37 -9.54 -17.27
N MET A 360 21.97 -10.53 -18.07
CA MET A 360 22.84 -11.12 -19.08
C MET A 360 23.22 -10.10 -20.16
N THR A 361 22.30 -9.21 -20.51
CA THR A 361 22.51 -8.14 -21.49
C THR A 361 23.53 -7.12 -20.97
N GLU A 362 23.37 -6.66 -19.73
CA GLU A 362 24.33 -5.76 -19.08
C GLU A 362 25.69 -6.41 -18.83
N LEU A 363 25.72 -7.70 -18.47
CA LEU A 363 26.96 -8.45 -18.26
C LEU A 363 27.83 -8.43 -19.52
N VAL A 364 27.25 -8.72 -20.70
CA VAL A 364 27.98 -8.79 -21.98
C VAL A 364 28.52 -7.43 -22.43
N LYS A 365 27.94 -6.31 -21.98
CA LYS A 365 28.47 -4.97 -22.27
C LYS A 365 29.81 -4.69 -21.59
N ARG A 366 30.18 -5.47 -20.57
CA ARG A 366 31.45 -5.30 -19.84
C ARG A 366 32.61 -5.97 -20.59
N PRO A 367 33.87 -5.49 -20.42
CA PRO A 367 35.04 -6.04 -21.11
C PRO A 367 35.20 -7.56 -20.97
N ASP A 368 35.06 -8.10 -19.75
CA ASP A 368 35.16 -9.54 -19.45
C ASP A 368 33.78 -10.23 -19.39
N GLY A 369 32.75 -9.54 -19.89
CA GLY A 369 31.35 -9.94 -19.81
C GLY A 369 31.02 -11.21 -20.57
N ALA A 370 31.54 -11.34 -21.80
CA ALA A 370 31.33 -12.52 -22.63
C ALA A 370 31.94 -13.78 -22.00
N ALA A 371 33.14 -13.67 -21.42
CA ALA A 371 33.79 -14.77 -20.71
C ALA A 371 33.03 -15.15 -19.43
N SER A 372 32.57 -14.15 -18.67
CA SER A 372 31.73 -14.36 -17.48
C SER A 372 30.42 -15.08 -17.83
N ARG A 373 29.73 -14.65 -18.90
CA ARG A 373 28.50 -15.30 -19.39
C ARG A 373 28.75 -16.74 -19.82
N LYS A 374 29.85 -17.01 -20.54
CA LYS A 374 30.26 -18.38 -20.91
C LYS A 374 30.53 -19.23 -19.67
N THR A 375 31.10 -18.65 -18.63
CA THR A 375 31.36 -19.34 -17.35
C THR A 375 30.06 -19.73 -16.66
N LEU A 376 29.08 -18.82 -16.57
CA LEU A 376 27.74 -19.12 -16.02
C LEU A 376 27.03 -20.22 -16.83
N LEU A 377 27.16 -20.22 -18.16
CA LEU A 377 26.61 -21.28 -19.01
C LEU A 377 27.23 -22.65 -18.69
N ARG A 378 28.56 -22.72 -18.59
CA ARG A 378 29.27 -23.97 -18.21
C ARG A 378 28.88 -24.46 -16.82
N GLN A 379 28.63 -23.54 -15.88
CA GLN A 379 28.08 -23.90 -14.58
C GLN A 379 26.67 -24.50 -14.69
N ALA A 380 25.81 -23.93 -15.54
CA ALA A 380 24.46 -24.44 -15.78
C ALA A 380 24.48 -25.84 -16.40
N GLU A 381 25.37 -26.09 -17.37
CA GLU A 381 25.59 -27.41 -17.98
C GLU A 381 26.03 -28.45 -16.93
N LEU A 382 27.01 -28.11 -16.08
CA LEU A 382 27.45 -28.97 -14.99
C LEU A 382 26.29 -29.33 -14.05
N VAL A 383 25.49 -28.33 -13.62
CA VAL A 383 24.35 -28.55 -12.73
C VAL A 383 23.27 -29.40 -13.41
N ALA A 384 23.01 -29.20 -14.70
CA ALA A 384 22.05 -30.00 -15.46
C ALA A 384 22.46 -31.48 -15.53
N ILE A 385 23.75 -31.75 -15.78
CA ILE A 385 24.29 -33.12 -15.82
C ILE A 385 24.18 -33.78 -14.44
N LEU A 386 24.59 -33.08 -13.38
CA LEU A 386 24.50 -33.61 -12.02
C LEU A 386 23.04 -33.84 -11.57
N SER A 387 22.13 -32.95 -11.97
CA SER A 387 20.69 -33.08 -11.73
C SER A 387 20.10 -34.31 -12.43
N LYS A 388 20.50 -34.55 -13.69
CA LYS A 388 20.12 -35.76 -14.44
C LYS A 388 20.60 -37.03 -13.75
N ILE A 389 21.88 -37.08 -13.36
CA ILE A 389 22.45 -38.23 -12.63
C ILE A 389 21.69 -38.46 -11.31
N SER A 390 21.42 -37.40 -10.55
CA SER A 390 20.66 -37.46 -9.30
C SER A 390 19.25 -38.01 -9.51
N GLY A 391 18.55 -37.54 -10.56
CA GLY A 391 17.22 -38.03 -10.95
C GLY A 391 17.21 -39.52 -11.28
N GLU A 392 18.14 -39.99 -12.11
CA GLU A 392 18.25 -41.41 -12.48
C GLU A 392 18.53 -42.30 -11.26
N VAL A 393 19.40 -41.86 -10.35
CA VAL A 393 19.74 -42.60 -9.13
C VAL A 393 18.55 -42.65 -8.17
N LYS A 394 17.80 -41.55 -8.05
CA LYS A 394 16.60 -41.49 -7.21
C LYS A 394 15.49 -42.41 -7.71
N MET A 395 15.32 -42.54 -9.02
CA MET A 395 14.33 -43.42 -9.64
C MET A 395 14.74 -44.90 -9.64
N SER A 396 16.03 -45.20 -9.47
CA SER A 396 16.52 -46.57 -9.40
C SER A 396 16.05 -47.26 -8.11
N SER A 397 15.41 -48.44 -8.22
CA SER A 397 15.06 -49.28 -7.05
C SER A 397 16.22 -50.21 -6.68
N GLU A 398 17.39 -49.64 -6.42
CA GLU A 398 18.64 -50.36 -6.17
C GLU A 398 19.15 -50.17 -4.75
N SER A 399 20.03 -51.07 -4.30
CA SER A 399 20.74 -50.90 -3.03
C SER A 399 21.67 -49.68 -3.09
N ILE A 400 21.94 -49.06 -1.93
CA ILE A 400 22.83 -47.88 -1.84
C ILE A 400 24.23 -48.16 -2.42
N ALA A 401 24.73 -49.40 -2.27
CA ALA A 401 26.02 -49.80 -2.85
C ALA A 401 25.98 -49.74 -4.38
N ARG A 402 24.96 -50.33 -5.01
CA ARG A 402 24.78 -50.29 -6.47
C ARG A 402 24.54 -48.88 -6.98
N ARG A 403 23.73 -48.08 -6.28
CA ARG A 403 23.55 -46.65 -6.59
C ARG A 403 24.87 -45.89 -6.58
N THR A 404 25.75 -46.17 -5.61
CA THR A 404 27.08 -45.55 -5.53
C THR A 404 27.95 -45.94 -6.72
N GLU A 405 28.02 -47.23 -7.07
CA GLU A 405 28.76 -47.67 -8.27
C GLU A 405 28.21 -47.07 -9.56
N ARG A 406 26.89 -46.95 -9.67
CA ARG A 406 26.23 -46.33 -10.82
C ARG A 406 26.58 -44.85 -10.94
N VAL A 407 26.58 -44.10 -9.83
CA VAL A 407 27.06 -42.71 -9.80
C VAL A 407 28.51 -42.62 -10.24
N LYS A 408 29.39 -43.49 -9.72
CA LYS A 408 30.81 -43.53 -10.14
C LYS A 408 30.95 -43.72 -11.65
N HIS A 409 30.21 -44.67 -12.21
CA HIS A 409 30.20 -44.93 -13.65
C HIS A 409 29.73 -43.71 -14.45
N PHE A 410 28.65 -43.04 -14.03
CA PHE A 410 28.18 -41.83 -14.71
C PHE A 410 29.17 -40.67 -14.64
N LEU A 411 29.80 -40.47 -13.49
CA LEU A 411 30.79 -39.39 -13.33
C LEU A 411 32.08 -39.66 -14.11
N ALA A 412 32.39 -40.93 -14.40
CA ALA A 412 33.53 -41.34 -15.23
C ALA A 412 33.22 -41.39 -16.73
N ASP A 413 31.94 -41.33 -17.13
CA ASP A 413 31.53 -41.41 -18.53
C ASP A 413 32.05 -40.18 -19.32
N PRO A 414 32.89 -40.38 -20.37
CA PRO A 414 33.39 -39.28 -21.20
C PRO A 414 32.29 -38.44 -21.83
N LYS A 415 31.10 -39.01 -22.07
CA LYS A 415 29.95 -38.29 -22.65
C LYS A 415 29.43 -37.15 -21.76
N ASN A 416 29.69 -37.22 -20.47
CA ASN A 416 29.25 -36.21 -19.51
C ASN A 416 30.28 -35.08 -19.36
N GLU A 417 31.51 -35.21 -19.88
CA GLU A 417 32.54 -34.14 -19.88
C GLU A 417 32.83 -33.49 -18.50
N ILE A 418 32.50 -34.17 -17.39
CA ILE A 418 32.69 -33.67 -16.00
C ILE A 418 33.90 -34.28 -15.29
N ALA A 419 34.48 -35.36 -15.83
CA ALA A 419 35.69 -35.98 -15.28
C ALA A 419 36.90 -35.04 -15.39
N THR A 420 36.98 -34.27 -16.49
CA THR A 420 38.00 -33.25 -16.74
C THR A 420 37.31 -31.99 -17.21
N ILE A 421 37.49 -30.89 -16.48
CA ILE A 421 36.89 -29.58 -16.76
C ILE A 421 38.02 -28.61 -17.08
N ASP A 422 38.09 -28.19 -18.34
CA ASP A 422 39.08 -27.24 -18.86
C ASP A 422 38.38 -26.19 -19.73
N PRO A 423 38.63 -24.87 -19.54
CA PRO A 423 39.39 -24.24 -18.46
C PRO A 423 38.75 -24.47 -17.08
N PRO A 424 39.47 -24.26 -15.96
CA PRO A 424 38.90 -24.37 -14.62
C PRO A 424 37.58 -23.60 -14.47
N LEU A 425 36.64 -24.15 -13.72
CA LEU A 425 35.29 -23.61 -13.57
C LEU A 425 35.05 -23.21 -12.11
N PRO A 426 34.67 -21.97 -11.79
CA PRO A 426 34.24 -21.62 -10.44
C PRO A 426 32.98 -22.40 -10.05
N VAL A 427 32.91 -22.91 -8.82
CA VAL A 427 31.76 -23.69 -8.35
C VAL A 427 30.57 -22.76 -8.06
N PRO A 428 29.35 -23.08 -8.51
CA PRO A 428 28.15 -22.26 -8.23
C PRO A 428 27.95 -21.88 -6.75
N LEU A 429 28.21 -22.82 -5.84
CA LEU A 429 28.04 -22.64 -4.40
C LEU A 429 29.09 -21.71 -3.77
N ASP A 430 30.31 -21.68 -4.33
CA ASP A 430 31.38 -20.80 -3.88
C ASP A 430 32.29 -20.47 -5.08
N PRO A 431 32.05 -19.32 -5.72
CA PRO A 431 32.77 -18.96 -6.93
C PRO A 431 34.25 -18.63 -6.68
N SER A 432 34.72 -18.60 -5.42
CA SER A 432 36.15 -18.45 -5.11
C SER A 432 36.94 -19.74 -5.31
N VAL A 433 36.26 -20.88 -5.43
CA VAL A 433 36.88 -22.19 -5.63
C VAL A 433 36.69 -22.63 -7.08
N GLU A 434 37.79 -22.79 -7.80
CA GLU A 434 37.79 -23.32 -9.17
C GLU A 434 38.02 -24.83 -9.19
N ILE A 435 37.22 -25.52 -10.00
CA ILE A 435 37.28 -26.97 -10.20
C ILE A 435 37.78 -27.33 -11.59
N THR A 436 38.56 -28.41 -11.65
CA THR A 436 39.15 -28.94 -12.89
C THR A 436 38.60 -30.32 -13.25
N GLY A 437 37.62 -30.83 -12.50
CA GLY A 437 37.02 -32.15 -12.72
C GLY A 437 36.48 -32.79 -11.45
N VAL A 438 35.83 -33.94 -11.62
CA VAL A 438 35.32 -34.77 -10.53
C VAL A 438 36.27 -35.93 -10.24
N ILE A 439 36.31 -36.42 -9.00
CA ILE A 439 37.03 -37.63 -8.59
C ILE A 439 35.99 -38.73 -8.32
N PRO A 440 35.62 -39.56 -9.31
CA PRO A 440 34.57 -40.57 -9.15
C PRO A 440 34.82 -41.51 -7.96
N GLU A 441 36.06 -41.88 -7.71
CA GLU A 441 36.38 -42.84 -6.64
C GLU A 441 36.05 -42.36 -5.23
N GLU A 442 36.08 -41.05 -5.00
CA GLU A 442 35.80 -40.42 -3.71
C GLU A 442 34.33 -39.99 -3.54
N THR A 443 33.44 -40.51 -4.40
CA THR A 443 31.99 -40.23 -4.39
C THR A 443 31.23 -41.25 -3.58
N ALA A 444 30.12 -40.83 -2.96
CA ALA A 444 29.29 -41.68 -2.11
C ALA A 444 27.82 -41.26 -2.16
N VAL A 445 26.90 -42.23 -2.10
CA VAL A 445 25.47 -41.96 -1.91
C VAL A 445 25.10 -42.18 -0.44
N PHE A 446 24.48 -41.19 0.18
CA PHE A 446 24.11 -41.29 1.60
C PHE A 446 22.85 -42.14 1.80
N LYS A 447 22.79 -42.83 2.95
CA LYS A 447 21.62 -43.61 3.38
C LYS A 447 20.50 -42.68 3.88
N SER A 448 19.73 -42.11 2.96
CA SER A 448 18.57 -41.25 3.25
C SER A 448 17.48 -41.46 2.20
N SER A 449 16.22 -41.18 2.54
CA SER A 449 15.07 -41.29 1.62
C SER A 449 15.25 -40.42 0.37
N LEU A 450 15.90 -39.26 0.51
CA LEU A 450 16.20 -38.34 -0.59
C LEU A 450 17.46 -38.71 -1.38
N CYS A 451 18.21 -39.74 -0.97
CA CYS A 451 19.39 -40.25 -1.65
C CYS A 451 20.44 -39.19 -2.04
N PRO A 452 20.88 -38.28 -1.15
CA PRO A 452 21.79 -37.22 -1.52
C PRO A 452 23.16 -37.79 -1.92
N ILE A 453 23.79 -37.16 -2.91
CA ILE A 453 25.05 -37.61 -3.52
C ILE A 453 26.18 -36.71 -3.02
N LYS A 454 27.25 -37.32 -2.50
CA LYS A 454 28.53 -36.66 -2.25
C LYS A 454 29.36 -36.74 -3.52
N VAL A 455 29.60 -35.61 -4.15
CA VAL A 455 30.56 -35.47 -5.27
C VAL A 455 31.83 -34.79 -4.75
N THR A 456 32.99 -35.36 -5.06
CA THR A 456 34.28 -34.76 -4.72
C THR A 456 34.90 -34.15 -5.97
N PHE A 457 35.24 -32.86 -5.90
CA PHE A 457 35.84 -32.13 -7.01
C PHE A 457 37.34 -31.94 -6.80
N ARG A 458 38.08 -32.02 -7.90
CA ARG A 458 39.48 -31.61 -7.99
C ARG A 458 39.52 -30.10 -8.20
N THR A 459 40.34 -29.39 -7.42
CA THR A 459 40.50 -27.93 -7.55
C THR A 459 41.80 -27.56 -8.23
N SER A 460 41.88 -26.35 -8.79
CA SER A 460 43.10 -25.80 -9.40
C SER A 460 44.27 -25.68 -8.41
N THR A 461 43.98 -25.55 -7.11
CA THR A 461 44.98 -25.47 -6.03
C THR A 461 45.54 -26.82 -5.58
N GLY A 462 45.06 -27.94 -6.15
CA GLY A 462 45.44 -29.29 -5.75
C GLY A 462 44.83 -29.78 -4.43
N LYS A 463 44.02 -28.97 -3.74
CA LYS A 463 43.25 -29.39 -2.56
C LYS A 463 41.91 -30.00 -3.01
N ASN A 464 41.59 -31.21 -2.55
CA ASN A 464 40.27 -31.81 -2.86
C ASN A 464 39.17 -31.05 -2.12
N CYS A 465 38.11 -30.65 -2.84
CA CYS A 465 36.94 -30.03 -2.24
C CYS A 465 35.77 -31.02 -2.30
N SER A 466 35.40 -31.58 -1.15
CA SER A 466 34.17 -32.35 -1.00
C SER A 466 33.06 -31.42 -0.52
N LYS A 467 32.10 -31.08 -1.38
CA LYS A 467 30.90 -30.33 -0.95
C LYS A 467 29.73 -31.27 -0.71
N ARG A 468 29.05 -31.05 0.43
CA ARG A 468 27.88 -31.82 0.86
C ARG A 468 26.63 -31.17 0.27
N ARG A 469 25.78 -31.97 -0.37
CA ARG A 469 24.57 -31.62 -1.16
C ARG A 469 24.86 -31.13 -2.58
N ILE A 470 24.64 -32.04 -3.54
CA ILE A 470 23.92 -31.76 -4.76
C ILE A 470 22.53 -32.39 -4.60
#